data_AF-A0A6A5M6W1-F1
#
_entry.id   AF-A0A6A5M6W1-F1
#
_cell.length_a   1.000
_cell.length_b   1.000
_cell.length_c   1.000
_cell.angle_alpha   90.00
_cell.angle_beta   90.00
_cell.angle_gamma   90.00
#
_symmetry.space_group_name_H-M   'P 1'
#
loop_
_entity.id
_entity.type
_entity.pdbx_description
1 polymer ?
#
loop_
_entity_poly.entity_id
_entity_poly.type
_entity_poly.pdbx_seq_one_letter_code
_entity_poly.pdbx_strand_id
1 'polypeptide(L)'
;MLSLTFSIASSSSSSSTLSFSPNPLFPSKSSFNGIHLRLRSNVSSIPLTQRTASVSVVMMAKREQEMEEIRKLSTEQINEEVVDLKGDLLMLRLQKSARNEFKSSEFSRMRKRIARMLTVKRERELEEGINKRLSRKLDKKWKKSIVVRPSPLLLKLREEEAAEEAAEAEKAA
;
A
#
# COMPACT_ATOMS: atom_id res chain seq x y z
N MET A 1 26.64 -59.00 12.98
CA MET A 1 25.74 -59.34 14.09
C MET A 1 26.52 -59.14 15.38
N LEU A 2 26.17 -58.11 16.16
CA LEU A 2 26.32 -57.99 17.62
C LEU A 2 26.17 -56.50 17.97
N SER A 3 24.92 -56.14 18.21
CA SER A 3 24.43 -54.86 18.70
C SER A 3 24.83 -54.65 20.16
N LEU A 4 25.47 -53.53 20.49
CA LEU A 4 25.51 -53.02 21.86
C LEU A 4 24.43 -51.96 22.04
N THR A 5 23.37 -52.36 22.75
CA THR A 5 22.31 -51.49 23.26
C THR A 5 22.74 -50.95 24.62
N PHE A 6 22.79 -49.62 24.78
CA PHE A 6 22.91 -48.98 26.08
C PHE A 6 21.54 -48.37 26.44
N SER A 7 20.87 -48.98 27.42
CA SER A 7 19.65 -48.44 28.04
C SER A 7 20.03 -47.77 29.35
N ILE A 8 19.72 -46.48 29.48
CA ILE A 8 19.64 -45.79 30.77
C ILE A 8 18.24 -45.20 30.89
N ALA A 9 17.55 -45.62 31.94
CA ALA A 9 16.25 -45.14 32.36
C ALA A 9 16.38 -43.91 33.28
N SER A 10 15.24 -43.23 33.43
CA SER A 10 14.85 -42.32 34.51
C SER A 10 15.16 -40.84 34.33
N SER A 11 14.12 -40.03 34.10
CA SER A 11 13.44 -39.27 35.16
C SER A 11 12.62 -38.12 34.56
N SER A 12 11.30 -38.25 34.66
CA SER A 12 10.32 -37.19 34.51
C SER A 12 10.63 -36.00 35.42
N SER A 13 10.77 -34.80 34.85
CA SER A 13 10.70 -33.53 35.59
C SER A 13 9.90 -32.50 34.78
N SER A 14 8.65 -32.39 35.20
CA SER A 14 7.77 -31.23 35.27
C SER A 14 8.10 -29.96 34.46
N SER A 15 7.14 -29.60 33.63
CA SER A 15 6.91 -28.28 33.05
C SER A 15 7.14 -27.13 34.04
N SER A 16 7.95 -26.16 33.66
CA SER A 16 7.83 -24.78 34.14
C SER A 16 8.07 -23.81 32.99
N THR A 17 6.98 -23.27 32.46
CA THR A 17 6.97 -22.15 31.52
C THR A 17 7.41 -20.90 32.26
N LEU A 18 8.68 -20.52 32.15
CA LEU A 18 9.14 -19.20 32.58
C LEU A 18 8.63 -18.16 31.58
N SER A 19 7.53 -17.51 31.92
CA SER A 19 7.06 -16.30 31.27
C SER A 19 8.06 -15.18 31.55
N PHE A 20 8.88 -14.86 30.56
CA PHE A 20 9.60 -13.58 30.54
C PHE A 20 8.56 -12.46 30.41
N SER A 21 8.20 -11.85 31.54
CA SER A 21 7.55 -10.55 31.53
C SER A 21 8.63 -9.49 31.22
N PRO A 22 8.47 -8.64 30.20
CA PRO A 22 9.35 -7.50 30.05
C PRO A 22 8.96 -6.46 31.11
N ASN A 23 9.79 -6.31 32.13
CA ASN A 23 9.78 -5.13 32.99
C ASN A 23 9.91 -3.86 32.11
N PRO A 24 8.99 -2.89 32.14
CA PRO A 24 9.24 -1.58 31.58
C PRO A 24 9.96 -0.72 32.63
N LEU A 25 11.29 -0.86 32.71
CA LEU A 25 12.14 0.10 33.43
C LEU A 25 12.51 1.25 32.50
N PHE A 26 11.63 2.24 32.42
CA PHE A 26 12.00 3.59 31.97
C PHE A 26 11.39 4.63 32.91
N PRO A 27 12.12 5.14 33.92
CA PRO A 27 11.80 6.43 34.48
C PRO A 27 12.31 7.49 33.51
N SER A 28 11.49 7.82 32.51
CA SER A 28 11.69 9.04 31.73
C SER A 28 11.48 10.22 32.67
N LYS A 29 12.58 10.82 33.16
CA LYS A 29 12.57 12.09 33.88
C LYS A 29 12.20 13.19 32.90
N SER A 30 10.91 13.35 32.63
CA SER A 30 10.35 14.51 31.95
C SER A 30 9.99 15.54 33.02
N SER A 31 10.53 16.75 32.93
CA SER A 31 10.17 17.90 33.78
C SER A 31 8.93 18.64 33.29
N PHE A 32 8.06 17.98 32.51
CA PHE A 32 6.88 18.58 31.93
C PHE A 32 5.72 18.53 32.94
N ASN A 33 5.41 19.65 33.58
CA ASN A 33 4.25 19.82 34.47
C ASN A 33 2.92 19.96 33.68
N GLY A 34 2.77 19.23 32.58
CA GLY A 34 1.52 19.19 31.82
C GLY A 34 0.58 18.11 32.35
N ILE A 35 -0.71 18.26 32.07
CA ILE A 35 -1.73 17.27 32.42
C ILE A 35 -1.37 15.94 31.76
N HIS A 36 -0.89 14.98 32.54
CA HIS A 36 -0.72 13.61 32.11
C HIS A 36 -2.11 12.99 31.90
N LEU A 37 -2.64 13.08 30.69
CA LEU A 37 -3.74 12.23 30.26
C LEU A 37 -3.24 10.78 30.27
N ARG A 38 -3.43 10.09 31.39
CA ARG A 38 -3.31 8.63 31.45
C ARG A 38 -4.38 8.07 30.52
N LEU A 39 -4.02 7.86 29.25
CA LEU A 39 -4.73 6.92 28.40
C LEU A 39 -4.61 5.56 29.10
N ARG A 40 -5.63 5.21 29.90
CA ARG A 40 -5.82 3.85 30.33
C ARG A 40 -5.92 3.05 29.04
N SER A 41 -4.88 2.28 28.73
CA SER A 41 -4.98 1.22 27.74
C SER A 41 -5.95 0.19 28.32
N ASN A 42 -7.25 0.44 28.16
CA ASN A 42 -8.23 -0.62 28.19
C ASN A 42 -7.81 -1.54 27.06
N VAL A 43 -7.19 -2.66 27.43
CA VAL A 43 -7.01 -3.79 26.54
C VAL A 43 -8.42 -4.31 26.27
N SER A 44 -9.14 -3.67 25.35
CA SER A 44 -10.32 -4.29 24.77
C SER A 44 -9.77 -5.45 23.95
N SER A 45 -9.96 -6.67 24.44
CA SER A 45 -9.89 -7.86 23.61
C SER A 45 -10.94 -7.69 22.52
N ILE A 46 -10.54 -7.11 21.39
CA ILE A 46 -11.35 -7.07 20.19
C ILE A 46 -11.63 -8.54 19.88
N PRO A 47 -12.89 -9.00 19.88
CA PRO A 47 -13.18 -10.37 19.49
C PRO A 47 -12.64 -10.54 18.07
N LEU A 48 -11.83 -11.59 17.87
CA LEU A 48 -11.35 -12.02 16.56
C LEU A 48 -12.59 -12.34 15.73
N THR A 49 -13.12 -11.33 15.05
CA THR A 49 -14.22 -11.49 14.12
C THR A 49 -13.69 -12.46 13.08
N GLN A 50 -14.32 -13.62 12.98
CA GLN A 50 -14.00 -14.63 11.98
C GLN A 50 -14.24 -13.99 10.62
N ARG A 51 -13.20 -13.35 10.08
CA ARG A 51 -13.21 -12.85 8.71
C ARG A 51 -13.35 -14.09 7.85
N THR A 52 -14.49 -14.20 7.19
CA THR A 52 -14.79 -15.29 6.27
C THR A 52 -13.63 -15.47 5.29
N ALA A 53 -13.01 -16.65 5.31
CA ALA A 53 -11.79 -16.95 4.55
C ALA A 53 -11.97 -16.79 3.03
N SER A 54 -13.20 -16.84 2.54
CA SER A 54 -13.51 -16.68 1.11
C SER A 54 -13.19 -15.29 0.57
N VAL A 55 -13.37 -14.22 1.36
CA VAL A 55 -13.13 -12.85 0.88
C VAL A 55 -11.63 -12.54 0.80
N SER A 56 -10.80 -13.13 1.67
CA SER A 56 -9.35 -12.91 1.62
C SER A 56 -8.72 -13.52 0.37
N VAL A 57 -9.16 -14.71 -0.07
CA VAL A 57 -8.63 -15.40 -1.25
C VAL A 57 -8.88 -14.61 -2.54
N VAL A 58 -10.09 -14.10 -2.75
CA VAL A 58 -10.41 -13.29 -3.95
C VAL A 58 -9.59 -11.99 -3.99
N MET A 59 -9.35 -11.36 -2.84
CA MET A 59 -8.49 -10.19 -2.76
C MET A 59 -7.00 -10.50 -3.00
N MET A 60 -6.55 -11.74 -2.82
CA MET A 60 -5.19 -12.16 -3.16
C MET A 60 -5.03 -12.31 -4.67
N ALA A 61 -5.96 -12.99 -5.35
CA ALA A 61 -5.92 -13.18 -6.79
C ALA A 61 -5.82 -11.85 -7.57
N LYS A 62 -6.64 -10.85 -7.22
CA LYS A 62 -6.59 -9.53 -7.88
C LYS A 62 -5.26 -8.80 -7.64
N ARG A 63 -4.65 -8.97 -6.47
CA ARG A 63 -3.36 -8.36 -6.16
C ARG A 63 -2.24 -8.99 -6.98
N GLU A 64 -2.27 -10.30 -7.14
CA GLU A 64 -1.30 -11.07 -7.91
C GLU A 64 -1.38 -10.68 -9.40
N GLN A 65 -2.59 -10.62 -9.96
CA GLN A 65 -2.83 -10.12 -11.33
C GLN A 65 -2.26 -8.70 -11.53
N GLU A 66 -2.58 -7.76 -10.64
CA GLU A 66 -2.03 -6.40 -10.70
C GLU A 66 -0.49 -6.38 -10.63
N MET A 67 0.14 -7.30 -9.89
CA MET A 67 1.61 -7.39 -9.81
C MET A 67 2.22 -7.96 -11.10
N GLU A 68 1.58 -8.96 -11.70
CA GLU A 68 2.00 -9.51 -13.00
C GLU A 68 1.88 -8.47 -14.12
N GLU A 69 0.79 -7.69 -14.14
CA GLU A 69 0.60 -6.57 -15.08
C GLU A 69 1.74 -5.56 -14.96
N ILE A 70 2.04 -5.10 -13.74
CA ILE A 70 3.11 -4.11 -13.51
C ILE A 70 4.48 -4.65 -13.95
N ARG A 71 4.74 -5.94 -13.73
CA ARG A 71 6.01 -6.56 -14.14
C ARG A 71 6.18 -6.65 -15.66
N LYS A 72 5.08 -6.75 -16.41
CA LYS A 72 5.07 -6.75 -17.89
C LYS A 72 5.34 -5.35 -18.49
N LEU A 73 4.99 -4.28 -17.76
CA LEU A 73 5.17 -2.89 -18.24
C LEU A 73 6.64 -2.48 -18.30
N SER A 74 6.99 -1.61 -19.26
CA SER A 74 8.33 -0.99 -19.33
C SER A 74 8.55 0.04 -18.22
N THR A 75 9.80 0.43 -17.93
CA THR A 75 10.10 1.44 -16.89
C THR A 75 9.56 2.83 -17.23
N GLU A 76 9.46 3.15 -18.52
CA GLU A 76 8.90 4.40 -19.04
C GLU A 76 7.38 4.43 -18.85
N GLN A 77 6.69 3.36 -19.27
CA GLN A 77 5.25 3.19 -19.05
C GLN A 77 4.90 3.25 -17.56
N ILE A 78 5.75 2.65 -16.70
CA ILE A 78 5.56 2.74 -15.25
C ILE A 78 5.59 4.21 -14.76
N ASN A 79 6.47 5.05 -15.32
CA ASN A 79 6.56 6.45 -14.91
C ASN A 79 5.35 7.25 -15.37
N GLU A 80 4.87 7.01 -16.59
CA GLU A 80 3.69 7.66 -17.17
C GLU A 80 2.44 7.31 -16.36
N GLU A 81 2.16 6.03 -16.16
CA GLU A 81 1.00 5.56 -15.38
C GLU A 81 1.03 6.10 -13.94
N VAL A 82 2.22 6.22 -13.33
CA VAL A 82 2.36 6.83 -11.99
C VAL A 82 1.97 8.31 -11.98
N VAL A 83 2.26 9.06 -13.05
CA VAL A 83 1.84 10.46 -13.18
C VAL A 83 0.33 10.53 -13.37
N ASP A 84 -0.23 9.68 -14.23
CA ASP A 84 -1.66 9.65 -14.54
C ASP A 84 -2.49 9.29 -13.30
N LEU A 85 -2.13 8.23 -12.59
CA LEU A 85 -2.80 7.82 -11.35
C LEU A 85 -2.72 8.88 -10.25
N LYS A 86 -1.68 9.72 -10.24
CA LYS A 86 -1.59 10.86 -9.32
C LYS A 86 -2.51 12.01 -9.75
N GLY A 87 -2.65 12.24 -11.06
CA GLY A 87 -3.61 13.19 -11.62
C GLY A 87 -5.05 12.80 -11.26
N ASP A 88 -5.40 11.54 -11.48
CA ASP A 88 -6.71 10.98 -11.10
C ASP A 88 -6.97 11.12 -9.59
N LEU A 89 -5.94 10.88 -8.77
CA LEU A 89 -6.06 11.03 -7.31
C LEU A 89 -6.36 12.48 -6.91
N LEU A 90 -5.82 13.45 -7.65
CA LEU A 90 -6.10 14.86 -7.43
C LEU A 90 -7.56 15.18 -7.79
N MET A 91 -8.09 14.63 -8.88
CA MET A 91 -9.50 14.78 -9.24
C MET A 91 -10.44 14.19 -8.20
N LEU A 92 -10.16 12.99 -7.70
CA LEU A 92 -10.95 12.40 -6.61
C LEU A 92 -10.94 13.28 -5.35
N ARG A 93 -9.83 13.99 -5.05
CA ARG A 93 -9.80 14.94 -3.93
C ARG A 93 -10.69 16.14 -4.19
N LEU A 94 -10.68 16.68 -5.41
CA LEU A 94 -11.53 17.81 -5.80
C LEU A 94 -13.02 17.42 -5.76
N GLN A 95 -13.36 16.26 -6.31
CA GLN A 95 -14.72 15.68 -6.25
C GLN A 95 -15.18 15.49 -4.79
N LYS A 96 -14.29 14.97 -3.94
CA LYS A 96 -14.56 14.84 -2.50
C LYS A 96 -14.80 16.18 -1.82
N SER A 97 -14.04 17.23 -2.16
CA SER A 97 -14.27 18.57 -1.60
C SER A 97 -15.55 19.22 -2.11
N ALA A 98 -15.93 18.96 -3.36
CA ALA A 98 -17.19 19.41 -3.95
C ALA A 98 -18.42 18.68 -3.36
N ARG A 99 -18.21 17.64 -2.54
CA ARG A 99 -19.24 16.76 -1.98
C ARG A 99 -20.05 16.01 -3.03
N ASN A 100 -19.45 15.79 -4.20
CA ASN A 100 -20.01 14.91 -5.22
C ASN A 100 -19.93 13.44 -4.75
N GLU A 101 -20.73 12.58 -5.36
CA GLU A 101 -20.69 11.15 -5.07
C GLU A 101 -19.41 10.52 -5.64
N PHE A 102 -18.63 9.83 -4.80
CA PHE A 102 -17.42 9.11 -5.22
C PHE A 102 -17.23 7.83 -4.39
N LYS A 103 -16.47 6.88 -4.95
CA LYS A 103 -16.12 5.63 -4.26
C LYS A 103 -14.89 5.82 -3.37
N SER A 104 -15.04 5.68 -2.06
CA SER A 104 -13.95 5.85 -1.08
C SER A 104 -12.83 4.79 -1.21
N SER A 105 -13.16 3.61 -1.73
CA SER A 105 -12.22 2.52 -2.00
C SER A 105 -11.15 2.91 -3.04
N GLU A 106 -11.48 3.76 -4.00
CA GLU A 106 -10.58 4.15 -5.09
C GLU A 106 -9.35 4.91 -4.58
N PHE A 107 -9.51 5.76 -3.56
CA PHE A 107 -8.39 6.42 -2.89
C PHE A 107 -7.33 5.43 -2.39
N SER A 108 -7.76 4.33 -1.77
CA SER A 108 -6.87 3.31 -1.22
C SER A 108 -6.28 2.46 -2.34
N ARG A 109 -7.12 2.06 -3.31
CA ARG A 109 -6.71 1.25 -4.47
C ARG A 109 -5.63 1.96 -5.28
N MET A 110 -5.85 3.21 -5.67
CA MET A 110 -4.89 3.98 -6.47
C MET A 110 -3.58 4.24 -5.74
N ARG A 111 -3.63 4.62 -4.45
CA ARG A 111 -2.40 4.78 -3.64
C ARG A 111 -1.61 3.48 -3.55
N LYS A 112 -2.29 2.35 -3.35
CA LYS A 112 -1.64 1.03 -3.31
C LYS A 112 -1.07 0.63 -4.68
N ARG A 113 -1.76 0.93 -5.78
CA ARG A 113 -1.26 0.67 -7.14
C ARG A 113 0.01 1.48 -7.43
N ILE A 114 0.02 2.79 -7.15
CA ILE A 114 1.21 3.64 -7.25
C ILE A 114 2.37 3.07 -6.42
N ALA A 115 2.10 2.65 -5.18
CA ALA A 115 3.14 2.08 -4.33
C ALA A 115 3.77 0.82 -4.95
N ARG A 116 2.96 -0.09 -5.50
CA ARG A 116 3.45 -1.31 -6.17
C ARG A 116 4.25 -1.02 -7.44
N MET A 117 3.84 -0.01 -8.21
CA MET A 117 4.61 0.41 -9.40
C MET A 117 5.98 0.95 -9.03
N LEU A 118 6.06 1.74 -7.94
CA LEU A 118 7.33 2.27 -7.43
C LEU A 118 8.21 1.19 -6.81
N THR A 119 7.64 0.14 -6.22
CA THR A 119 8.44 -1.00 -5.73
C THR A 119 9.05 -1.78 -6.89
N VAL A 120 8.28 -2.12 -7.92
CA VAL A 120 8.81 -2.83 -9.11
C VAL A 120 9.88 -2.00 -9.82
N LYS A 121 9.68 -0.68 -9.95
CA LYS A 121 10.73 0.21 -10.47
C LYS A 121 12.02 0.13 -9.64
N ARG A 122 11.89 0.12 -8.29
CA ARG A 122 13.05 0.05 -7.41
C ARG A 122 13.74 -1.32 -7.43
N GLU A 123 12.99 -2.40 -7.61
CA GLU A 123 13.54 -3.75 -7.81
C GLU A 123 14.44 -3.78 -9.05
N ARG A 124 13.98 -3.23 -10.19
CA ARG A 124 14.79 -3.10 -11.41
C ARG A 124 16.07 -2.28 -11.21
N GLU A 125 15.97 -1.14 -10.52
CA GLU A 125 17.17 -0.33 -10.19
C GLU A 125 18.18 -1.11 -9.30
N LEU A 126 17.71 -2.05 -8.48
CA LEU A 126 18.58 -2.89 -7.65
C LEU A 126 19.25 -3.99 -8.49
N GLU A 127 18.54 -4.57 -9.45
CA GLU A 127 19.10 -5.53 -10.42
C GLU A 127 20.20 -4.89 -11.28
N GLU A 128 20.04 -3.61 -11.66
CA GLU A 128 21.05 -2.80 -12.34
C GLU A 128 22.26 -2.43 -11.44
N GLY A 129 22.19 -2.71 -10.14
CA GLY A 129 23.25 -2.38 -9.19
C GLY A 129 23.30 -0.91 -8.76
N ILE A 130 22.22 -0.15 -8.93
CA ILE A 130 22.21 1.28 -8.61
C ILE A 130 22.15 1.51 -7.09
N ASN A 131 23.21 2.15 -6.58
CA ASN A 131 23.32 2.60 -5.20
C ASN A 131 22.18 3.54 -4.78
N LYS A 132 21.78 3.48 -3.51
CA LYS A 132 20.69 4.32 -2.93
C LYS A 132 20.89 5.82 -3.13
N ARG A 133 22.14 6.31 -3.12
CA ARG A 133 22.46 7.73 -3.34
C ARG A 133 22.23 8.14 -4.80
N LEU A 134 22.60 7.29 -5.75
CA LEU A 134 22.41 7.55 -7.17
C LEU A 134 20.93 7.50 -7.54
N SER A 135 20.21 6.49 -7.07
CA SER A 135 18.74 6.38 -7.22
C SER A 135 18.02 7.64 -6.77
N ARG A 136 18.36 8.20 -5.59
CA ARG A 136 17.78 9.48 -5.11
C ARG A 136 18.11 10.68 -6.01
N LYS A 137 19.30 10.74 -6.60
CA LYS A 137 19.68 11.82 -7.53
C LYS A 137 18.85 11.72 -8.82
N LEU A 138 18.69 10.52 -9.35
CA LEU A 138 17.86 10.24 -10.53
C LEU A 138 16.38 10.56 -10.25
N ASP A 139 15.84 10.11 -9.11
CA ASP A 139 14.45 10.40 -8.70
C ASP A 139 14.20 11.91 -8.54
N LYS A 140 15.13 12.66 -7.96
CA LYS A 140 15.03 14.13 -7.88
C LYS A 140 15.06 14.78 -9.27
N LYS A 141 15.95 14.33 -10.16
CA LYS A 141 16.05 14.84 -11.53
C LYS A 141 14.75 14.58 -12.29
N TRP A 142 14.22 13.36 -12.19
CA TRP A 142 12.95 12.97 -12.78
C TRP A 142 11.79 13.79 -12.23
N LYS A 143 11.65 13.92 -10.91
CA LYS A 143 10.59 14.75 -10.30
C LYS A 143 10.63 16.21 -10.75
N LYS A 144 11.83 16.74 -11.01
CA LYS A 144 12.00 18.11 -11.53
C LYS A 144 11.59 18.22 -13.01
N SER A 145 11.70 17.15 -13.80
CA SER A 145 11.32 17.16 -15.21
C SER A 145 9.83 16.86 -15.46
N ILE A 146 9.05 16.52 -14.43
CA ILE A 146 7.62 16.24 -14.60
C ILE A 146 6.88 17.53 -14.95
N VAL A 147 6.26 17.54 -16.13
CA VAL A 147 5.30 18.58 -16.55
C VAL A 147 3.90 18.15 -16.11
N VAL A 148 3.18 19.06 -15.47
CA VAL A 148 1.79 18.80 -15.05
C VAL A 148 0.90 18.71 -16.27
N ARG A 149 0.17 17.59 -16.39
CA ARG A 149 -0.78 17.32 -17.48
C ARG A 149 -2.15 16.99 -16.88
N PRO A 150 -3.26 17.28 -17.58
CA PRO A 150 -4.59 16.90 -17.12
C PRO A 150 -4.72 15.37 -17.06
N SER A 151 -5.56 14.88 -16.14
CA SER A 151 -5.80 13.45 -15.97
C SER A 151 -6.44 12.86 -17.23
N PRO A 152 -6.02 11.67 -17.67
CA PRO A 152 -6.62 11.02 -18.84
C PRO A 152 -8.10 10.67 -18.64
N LEU A 153 -8.56 10.46 -17.40
CA LEU A 153 -9.99 10.28 -17.13
C LEU A 153 -10.80 11.54 -17.43
N LEU A 154 -10.27 12.73 -17.11
CA LEU A 154 -10.96 13.98 -17.44
C LEU A 154 -11.02 14.23 -18.94
N LEU A 155 -9.98 13.85 -19.67
CA LEU A 155 -9.97 14.00 -21.13
C LEU A 155 -11.07 13.13 -21.74
N LYS A 156 -11.18 11.86 -21.31
CA LYS A 156 -12.23 10.95 -21.78
C LYS A 156 -13.64 11.48 -21.50
N LEU A 157 -13.90 11.97 -20.28
CA LEU A 157 -15.21 12.53 -19.95
C LEU A 157 -15.57 13.75 -20.81
N ARG A 158 -14.60 14.64 -21.06
CA ARG A 158 -14.83 15.82 -21.93
C ARG A 158 -15.02 15.45 -23.39
N GLU A 159 -14.29 14.45 -23.87
CA GLU A 159 -14.41 13.93 -25.24
C GLU A 159 -15.78 13.29 -25.46
N GLU A 160 -16.28 12.54 -24.47
CA GLU A 160 -17.63 11.96 -24.47
C GLU A 160 -18.71 13.06 -24.47
N GLU A 161 -18.63 14.03 -23.57
CA GLU A 161 -19.56 15.18 -23.51
C GLU A 161 -19.60 15.95 -24.85
N ALA A 162 -18.43 16.25 -25.43
CA ALA A 162 -18.35 16.96 -26.71
C ALA A 162 -18.92 16.15 -27.89
N ALA A 163 -18.79 14.81 -27.85
CA ALA A 163 -19.36 13.94 -28.86
C ALA A 163 -20.90 13.86 -28.75
N GLU A 164 -21.44 13.88 -27.53
CA GLU A 164 -22.87 13.95 -27.28
C GLU A 164 -23.45 15.28 -27.77
N GLU A 165 -22.81 16.42 -27.45
CA GLU A 165 -23.23 17.73 -27.95
C GLU A 165 -23.23 17.82 -29.49
N ALA A 166 -22.21 17.25 -30.15
CA ALA A 166 -22.15 17.20 -31.61
C ALA A 166 -23.27 16.34 -32.21
N ALA A 167 -23.57 15.18 -31.60
CA ALA A 167 -24.65 14.30 -32.03
C ALA A 167 -26.04 14.92 -31.79
N GLU A 168 -26.21 15.71 -30.72
CA GLU A 168 -27.44 16.47 -30.49
C GLU A 168 -27.60 17.63 -31.48
N ALA A 169 -26.51 18.33 -31.82
CA ALA A 169 -26.51 19.38 -32.83
C ALA A 169 -26.86 18.86 -34.23
N GLU A 170 -26.35 17.69 -34.62
CA GLU A 170 -26.69 17.04 -35.89
C GLU A 170 -28.15 16.54 -35.93
N LYS A 171 -28.71 16.10 -34.79
CA LYS A 171 -30.12 15.70 -34.70
C LYS A 171 -31.09 16.88 -34.67
N ALA A 172 -30.61 18.06 -34.30
CA ALA A 172 -31.39 19.30 -34.23
C ALA A 172 -31.39 20.11 -35.55
N ALA A 173 -30.53 19.75 -36.51
CA ALA A 173 -30.43 20.34 -37.85
C ALA A 173 -31.26 19.56 -38.88
#